data_AF-A0A831WVX7-F1
#
_entry.id   AF-A0A831WVX7-F1
#
_cell.length_a   1.000
_cell.length_b   1.000
_cell.length_c   1.000
_cell.angle_alpha   90.00
_cell.angle_beta   90.00
_cell.angle_gamma   90.00
#
_symmetry.space_group_name_H-M   'P 1'
#
loop_
_entity.id
_entity.type
_entity.pdbx_description
1 polymer ?
#
loop_
_entity_poly.entity_id
_entity_poly.type
_entity_poly.pdbx_seq_one_letter_code
_entity_poly.pdbx_strand_id
1 'polypeptide(L)'
;GQPARALEYYTQALDIRKKLAAADPSNAQAQRDLSLSYERLGDVTRQAGQPARALEYYTQCHEIRKKLAAADPSDAQAQRDLSLSYIRLGEVTRQLGQPARALEYYTQALDISKKLAAADPSDAQAQGDLSVSYIKLGDVTLQAGQPARALEYYTQALDIRKKLAAADPSNAQAQTDMVVSLYKLGLTNREMADYRAALMRFKDGLVVLAKLREAGRLQGTFAEWPAIIGNDIATCELLLKLSPGLLEDPAWPLLWGWPRF
;
A
#
# COMPACT_ATOMS: atom_id res chain seq x y z
N GLY A 1 16.72 16.76 1.96
CA GLY A 1 15.76 17.73 2.55
C GLY A 1 16.13 17.98 4.00
N GLN A 2 15.82 19.14 4.57
CA GLN A 2 16.14 19.49 5.96
C GLN A 2 14.96 19.14 6.89
N PRO A 3 14.91 17.93 7.49
CA PRO A 3 13.75 17.47 8.26
C PRO A 3 13.43 18.38 9.46
N ALA A 4 14.45 19.03 10.04
CA ALA A 4 14.29 19.97 11.15
C ALA A 4 13.44 21.19 10.77
N ARG A 5 13.68 21.81 9.60
CA ARG A 5 12.89 22.97 9.14
C ARG A 5 11.46 22.60 8.80
N ALA A 6 11.24 21.43 8.19
CA ALA A 6 9.88 20.94 7.93
C ALA A 6 9.10 20.73 9.23
N LEU A 7 9.74 20.16 10.25
CA LEU A 7 9.12 19.94 11.56
C LEU A 7 8.74 21.25 12.25
N GLU A 8 9.58 22.28 12.14
CA GLU A 8 9.30 23.62 12.67
C GLU A 8 8.06 24.25 11.99
N TYR A 9 8.02 24.29 10.65
CA TYR A 9 6.88 24.83 9.91
C TYR A 9 5.58 24.07 10.21
N TYR A 10 5.63 22.74 10.28
CA TYR A 10 4.45 21.95 10.61
C TYR A 10 3.98 22.16 12.05
N THR A 11 4.90 22.40 13.00
CA THR A 11 4.54 22.69 14.40
C THR A 11 3.87 24.06 14.52
N GLN A 12 4.40 25.09 13.86
CA GLN A 12 3.76 26.41 13.83
C GLN A 12 2.37 26.35 13.19
N ALA A 13 2.24 25.63 12.06
CA ALA A 13 0.95 25.45 11.40
C ALA A 13 -0.05 24.67 12.28
N LEU A 14 0.45 23.68 13.05
CA LEU A 14 -0.36 22.94 14.03
C LEU A 14 -0.92 23.87 15.10
N ASP A 15 -0.11 24.78 15.67
CA ASP A 15 -0.55 25.67 16.74
C ASP A 15 -1.63 26.66 16.27
N ILE A 16 -1.51 27.17 15.05
CA ILE A 16 -2.55 28.02 14.44
C ILE A 16 -3.85 27.22 14.25
N ARG A 17 -3.76 26.03 13.65
CA ARG A 17 -4.95 25.20 13.39
C ARG A 17 -5.60 24.68 14.66
N LYS A 18 -4.84 24.41 15.72
CA LYS A 18 -5.38 24.09 17.05
C LYS A 18 -6.24 25.23 17.58
N LYS A 19 -5.75 26.48 17.50
CA LYS A 19 -6.50 27.66 17.95
C LYS A 19 -7.78 27.86 17.14
N LEU A 20 -7.71 27.71 15.81
CA LEU A 20 -8.88 27.82 14.93
C LEU A 20 -9.93 26.75 15.22
N ALA A 21 -9.50 25.49 15.34
CA ALA A 21 -10.39 24.37 15.65
C ALA A 21 -10.99 24.45 17.07
N ALA A 22 -10.28 25.07 18.03
CA ALA A 22 -10.79 25.30 19.38
C ALA A 22 -11.77 26.48 19.44
N ALA A 23 -11.57 27.50 18.60
CA ALA A 23 -12.47 28.66 18.53
C ALA A 23 -13.83 28.30 17.94
N ASP A 24 -13.87 27.35 17.01
CA ASP A 24 -15.11 26.79 16.48
C ASP A 24 -15.02 25.25 16.37
N PRO A 25 -15.34 24.52 17.45
CA PRO A 25 -15.31 23.06 17.46
C PRO A 25 -16.29 22.40 16.48
N SER A 26 -17.32 23.12 16.05
CA SER A 26 -18.34 22.63 15.12
C SER A 26 -17.92 22.74 13.65
N ASN A 27 -16.88 23.52 13.35
CA ASN A 27 -16.36 23.69 12.01
C ASN A 27 -15.60 22.45 11.52
N ALA A 28 -16.29 21.61 10.74
CA ALA A 28 -15.74 20.38 10.19
C ALA A 28 -14.45 20.60 9.38
N GLN A 29 -14.36 21.68 8.61
CA GLN A 29 -13.16 21.98 7.82
C GLN A 29 -11.96 22.34 8.70
N ALA A 30 -12.16 23.16 9.74
CA ALA A 30 -11.09 23.50 10.68
C ALA A 30 -10.59 22.26 11.44
N GLN A 31 -11.50 21.37 11.84
CA GLN A 31 -11.14 20.07 12.42
C GLN A 31 -10.36 19.20 11.43
N ARG A 32 -10.80 19.14 10.17
CA ARG A 32 -10.12 18.37 9.12
C ARG A 32 -8.70 18.88 8.88
N ASP A 33 -8.50 20.19 8.78
CA ASP A 33 -7.19 20.81 8.61
C ASP A 33 -6.26 20.53 9.81
N LEU A 34 -6.81 20.53 11.02
CA LEU A 34 -6.08 20.13 12.22
C LEU A 34 -5.64 18.66 12.14
N SER A 35 -6.54 17.75 11.74
CA SER A 35 -6.21 16.33 11.56
C SER A 35 -5.10 16.11 10.53
N LEU A 36 -5.13 16.84 9.41
CA LEU A 36 -4.09 16.78 8.38
C LEU A 36 -2.73 17.25 8.92
N SER A 37 -2.71 18.25 9.80
CA SER A 37 -1.46 18.73 10.41
C SER A 37 -0.83 17.67 11.31
N TYR A 38 -1.65 16.99 12.09
CA TYR A 38 -1.21 15.84 12.88
C TYR A 38 -0.72 14.68 12.00
N GLU A 39 -1.40 14.36 10.90
CA GLU A 39 -0.92 13.35 9.95
C GLU A 39 0.48 13.69 9.40
N ARG A 40 0.68 14.94 8.94
CA ARG A 40 1.98 15.38 8.38
C ARG A 40 3.10 15.33 9.42
N LEU A 41 2.82 15.74 10.66
CA LEU A 41 3.79 15.61 11.75
C LEU A 41 4.08 14.14 12.06
N GLY A 42 3.06 13.28 12.04
CA GLY A 42 3.24 11.83 12.16
C GLY A 42 4.16 11.28 11.05
N ASP A 43 3.94 11.67 9.80
CA ASP A 43 4.73 11.23 8.64
C ASP A 43 6.20 11.64 8.79
N VAL A 44 6.46 12.92 9.05
CA VAL A 44 7.83 13.45 9.22
C VAL A 44 8.53 12.82 10.41
N THR A 45 7.83 12.67 11.54
CA THR A 45 8.38 12.08 12.76
C THR A 45 8.71 10.60 12.57
N ARG A 46 7.84 9.86 11.87
CA ARG A 46 8.07 8.45 11.51
C ARG A 46 9.28 8.30 10.60
N GLN A 47 9.40 9.15 9.59
CA GLN A 47 10.55 9.18 8.67
C GLN A 47 11.86 9.56 9.38
N ALA A 48 11.79 10.40 10.42
CA ALA A 48 12.91 10.75 11.28
C ALA A 48 13.30 9.64 12.29
N GLY A 49 12.71 8.44 12.20
CA GLY A 49 13.05 7.32 13.07
C GLY A 49 12.44 7.40 14.47
N GLN A 50 11.38 8.20 14.67
CA GLN A 50 10.70 8.38 15.97
C GLN A 50 9.29 7.78 15.96
N PRO A 51 9.10 6.45 15.78
CA PRO A 51 7.79 5.86 15.60
C PRO A 51 6.86 6.02 16.82
N ALA A 52 7.38 6.06 18.04
CA ALA A 52 6.56 6.29 19.24
C ALA A 52 5.87 7.67 19.22
N ARG A 53 6.63 8.73 18.86
CA ARG A 53 6.09 10.07 18.73
C ARG A 53 5.16 10.22 17.51
N ALA A 54 5.44 9.49 16.42
CA ALA A 54 4.53 9.43 15.29
C ALA A 54 3.18 8.80 15.67
N LEU A 55 3.18 7.78 16.52
CA LEU A 55 1.95 7.17 17.04
C LEU A 55 1.08 8.16 17.81
N GLU A 56 1.68 9.04 18.62
CA GLU A 56 0.95 10.11 19.32
C GLU A 56 0.23 11.03 18.33
N TYR A 57 0.95 11.54 17.33
CA TYR A 57 0.35 12.42 16.32
C TYR A 57 -0.73 11.71 15.48
N TYR A 58 -0.49 10.48 15.02
CA TYR A 58 -1.53 9.74 14.30
C TYR A 58 -2.75 9.43 15.15
N THR A 59 -2.59 9.22 16.46
CA THR A 59 -3.71 9.05 17.38
C THR A 59 -4.55 10.31 17.46
N GLN A 60 -3.92 11.49 17.57
CA GLN A 60 -4.65 12.77 17.55
C GLN A 60 -5.39 13.00 16.22
N CYS A 61 -4.75 12.68 15.09
CA CYS A 61 -5.38 12.71 13.77
C CYS A 61 -6.61 11.78 13.71
N HIS A 62 -6.46 10.54 14.19
CA HIS A 62 -7.50 9.53 14.20
C HIS A 62 -8.73 9.96 15.01
N GLU A 63 -8.54 10.47 16.22
CA GLU A 63 -9.65 10.90 17.08
C GLU A 63 -10.50 12.00 16.43
N ILE A 64 -9.87 12.94 15.72
CA ILE A 64 -10.59 14.00 15.00
C ILE A 64 -11.38 13.40 13.82
N ARG A 65 -10.72 12.59 12.98
CA ARG A 65 -11.36 12.00 11.80
C ARG A 65 -12.48 11.04 12.16
N LYS A 66 -12.35 10.31 13.27
CA LYS A 66 -13.39 9.45 13.82
C LYS A 66 -14.62 10.24 14.22
N LYS A 67 -14.44 11.40 14.87
CA LYS A 67 -15.56 12.30 15.22
C LYS A 67 -16.24 12.88 13.98
N LEU A 68 -15.47 13.31 12.97
CA LEU A 68 -16.01 13.84 11.72
C LEU A 68 -16.83 12.80 10.96
N ALA A 69 -16.27 11.60 10.80
CA ALA A 69 -16.95 10.47 10.14
C ALA A 69 -18.20 9.98 10.91
N ALA A 70 -18.23 10.14 12.24
CA ALA A 70 -19.41 9.81 13.05
C ALA A 70 -20.48 10.91 12.99
N ALA A 71 -20.10 12.17 12.82
CA ALA A 71 -21.02 13.30 12.71
C ALA A 71 -21.79 13.27 11.38
N ASP A 72 -21.13 12.85 10.30
CA ASP A 72 -21.78 12.57 9.01
C ASP A 72 -21.30 11.23 8.43
N PRO A 73 -22.02 10.12 8.71
CA PRO A 73 -21.69 8.81 8.15
C PRO A 73 -21.83 8.72 6.62
N SER A 74 -22.53 9.67 5.98
CA SER A 74 -22.73 9.70 4.53
C SER A 74 -21.62 10.45 3.79
N ASP A 75 -20.81 11.25 4.49
CA ASP A 75 -19.64 11.92 3.92
C ASP A 75 -18.54 10.89 3.59
N ALA A 76 -18.49 10.50 2.32
CA ALA A 76 -17.49 9.59 1.78
C ALA A 76 -16.05 10.08 2.02
N GLN A 77 -15.83 11.40 2.01
CA GLN A 77 -14.50 11.99 2.18
C GLN A 77 -14.09 11.94 3.66
N ALA A 78 -15.02 12.11 4.61
CA ALA A 78 -14.75 11.88 6.04
C ALA A 78 -14.48 10.40 6.35
N GLN A 79 -15.25 9.49 5.76
CA GLN A 79 -15.01 8.03 5.87
C GLN A 79 -13.64 7.65 5.32
N ARG A 80 -13.25 8.19 4.15
CA ARG A 80 -11.94 7.95 3.55
C ARG A 80 -10.80 8.44 4.44
N ASP A 81 -10.92 9.63 5.01
CA ASP A 81 -9.95 10.15 5.97
C ASP A 81 -9.79 9.25 7.19
N LEU A 82 -10.92 8.75 7.74
CA LEU A 82 -10.91 7.79 8.84
C LEU A 82 -10.18 6.48 8.45
N SER A 83 -10.48 5.92 7.29
CA SER A 83 -9.78 4.73 6.76
C SER A 83 -8.27 4.97 6.66
N LEU A 84 -7.85 6.12 6.11
CA LEU A 84 -6.43 6.49 6.03
C LEU A 84 -5.78 6.62 7.41
N SER A 85 -6.48 7.18 8.40
CA SER A 85 -5.94 7.29 9.76
C SER A 85 -5.69 5.91 10.39
N TYR A 86 -6.56 4.94 10.13
CA TYR A 86 -6.35 3.55 10.54
C TYR A 86 -5.13 2.93 9.83
N ILE A 87 -4.93 3.19 8.54
CA ILE A 87 -3.72 2.74 7.83
C ILE A 87 -2.47 3.31 8.49
N ARG A 88 -2.44 4.61 8.82
CA ARG A 88 -1.27 5.24 9.48
C ARG A 88 -1.00 4.65 10.87
N LEU A 89 -2.04 4.42 11.67
CA LEU A 89 -1.92 3.74 12.96
C LEU A 89 -1.40 2.31 12.80
N GLY A 90 -1.89 1.56 11.81
CA GLY A 90 -1.40 0.22 11.50
C GLY A 90 0.07 0.23 11.07
N GLU A 91 0.49 1.17 10.22
CA GLU A 91 1.88 1.30 9.78
C GLU A 91 2.85 1.56 10.94
N VAL A 92 2.52 2.51 11.80
CA VAL A 92 3.39 2.88 12.91
C VAL A 92 3.41 1.80 14.01
N THR A 93 2.28 1.15 14.30
CA THR A 93 2.23 0.07 15.30
C THR A 93 2.98 -1.17 14.81
N ARG A 94 2.91 -1.49 13.52
CA ARG A 94 3.74 -2.54 12.92
C ARG A 94 5.23 -2.21 13.04
N GLN A 95 5.63 -0.96 12.81
CA GLN A 95 7.02 -0.50 12.98
C GLN A 95 7.49 -0.59 14.45
N LEU A 96 6.57 -0.44 15.41
CA LEU A 96 6.82 -0.61 16.84
C LEU A 96 6.79 -2.08 17.31
N GLY A 97 6.73 -3.05 16.39
CA GLY A 97 6.72 -4.47 16.74
C GLY A 97 5.38 -4.98 17.29
N GLN A 98 4.26 -4.31 16.97
CA GLN A 98 2.91 -4.69 17.41
C GLN A 98 2.04 -5.15 16.21
N PRO A 99 2.38 -6.25 15.52
CA PRO A 99 1.68 -6.67 14.30
C PRO A 99 0.22 -7.08 14.52
N ALA A 100 -0.13 -7.64 15.69
CA ALA A 100 -1.52 -7.98 16.01
C ALA A 100 -2.42 -6.72 16.05
N ARG A 101 -1.92 -5.65 16.65
CA ARG A 101 -2.61 -4.36 16.72
C ARG A 101 -2.67 -3.67 15.36
N ALA A 102 -1.63 -3.81 14.55
CA ALA A 102 -1.64 -3.34 13.17
C ALA A 102 -2.69 -4.06 12.32
N LEU A 103 -2.86 -5.37 12.50
CA LEU A 103 -3.88 -6.17 11.83
C LEU A 103 -5.30 -5.66 12.17
N GLU A 104 -5.58 -5.33 13.43
CA GLU A 104 -6.86 -4.74 13.84
C GLU A 104 -7.11 -3.41 13.10
N TYR A 105 -6.15 -2.49 13.10
CA TYR A 105 -6.29 -1.21 12.41
C TYR A 105 -6.48 -1.37 10.90
N TYR A 106 -5.70 -2.23 10.24
CA TYR A 106 -5.87 -2.48 8.81
C TYR A 106 -7.21 -3.16 8.47
N THR A 107 -7.75 -3.97 9.38
CA THR A 107 -9.09 -4.56 9.22
C THR A 107 -10.16 -3.47 9.26
N GLN A 108 -10.08 -2.53 10.20
CA GLN A 108 -11.00 -1.39 10.26
C GLN A 108 -10.91 -0.51 8.99
N ALA A 109 -9.70 -0.26 8.48
CA ALA A 109 -9.51 0.44 7.21
C ALA A 109 -10.13 -0.33 6.03
N LEU A 110 -9.97 -1.66 5.99
CA LEU A 110 -10.56 -2.50 4.95
C LEU A 110 -12.09 -2.40 4.97
N ASP A 111 -12.72 -2.48 6.14
CA ASP A 111 -14.18 -2.46 6.26
C ASP A 111 -14.77 -1.13 5.76
N ILE A 112 -14.11 -0.01 6.02
CA ILE A 112 -14.53 1.30 5.50
C ILE A 112 -14.31 1.38 3.99
N SER A 113 -13.11 1.04 3.50
CA SER A 113 -12.80 1.12 2.07
C SER A 113 -13.69 0.18 1.24
N LYS A 114 -14.07 -0.99 1.78
CA LYS A 114 -15.04 -1.91 1.16
C LYS A 114 -16.41 -1.25 0.99
N LYS A 115 -16.91 -0.57 2.03
CA LYS A 115 -18.21 0.11 1.96
C LYS A 115 -18.19 1.25 0.94
N LEU A 116 -17.13 2.06 0.91
CA LEU A 116 -16.97 3.14 -0.06
C LEU A 116 -16.91 2.61 -1.50
N ALA A 117 -16.08 1.59 -1.75
CA ALA A 117 -15.95 0.96 -3.05
C ALA A 117 -17.22 0.25 -3.54
N ALA A 118 -18.06 -0.24 -2.62
CA ALA A 118 -19.35 -0.84 -2.94
C ALA A 118 -20.44 0.21 -3.20
N ALA A 119 -20.39 1.35 -2.52
CA ALA A 119 -21.34 2.46 -2.71
C ALA A 119 -21.18 3.12 -4.08
N ASP A 120 -19.94 3.27 -4.56
CA ASP A 120 -19.64 3.71 -5.92
C ASP A 120 -18.53 2.83 -6.53
N PRO A 121 -18.91 1.78 -7.29
CA PRO A 121 -17.94 0.91 -7.98
C PRO A 121 -17.13 1.63 -9.08
N SER A 122 -17.56 2.81 -9.53
CA SER A 122 -16.87 3.61 -10.54
C SER A 122 -15.87 4.60 -9.96
N ASP A 123 -15.91 4.86 -8.64
CA ASP A 123 -14.95 5.70 -7.94
C ASP A 123 -13.57 5.00 -7.89
N ALA A 124 -12.69 5.40 -8.81
CA ALA A 124 -11.33 4.91 -8.91
C ALA A 124 -10.51 5.14 -7.63
N GLN A 125 -10.78 6.22 -6.88
CA GLN A 125 -10.11 6.51 -5.62
C GLN A 125 -10.56 5.53 -4.54
N ALA A 126 -11.86 5.27 -4.40
CA ALA A 126 -12.38 4.27 -3.45
C ALA A 126 -11.87 2.86 -3.76
N GLN A 127 -11.82 2.47 -5.03
CA GLN A 127 -11.22 1.21 -5.47
C GLN A 127 -9.71 1.17 -5.13
N GLY A 128 -9.00 2.27 -5.39
CA GLY A 128 -7.58 2.42 -5.04
C GLY A 128 -7.34 2.21 -3.54
N ASP A 129 -8.10 2.90 -2.69
CA ASP A 129 -8.02 2.80 -1.23
C ASP A 129 -8.31 1.37 -0.74
N LEU A 130 -9.30 0.69 -1.34
CA LEU A 130 -9.59 -0.72 -1.05
C LEU A 130 -8.40 -1.62 -1.37
N SER A 131 -7.77 -1.42 -2.53
CA SER A 131 -6.58 -2.19 -2.91
C SER A 131 -5.43 -1.97 -1.93
N VAL A 132 -5.25 -0.74 -1.42
CA VAL A 132 -4.20 -0.42 -0.44
C VAL A 132 -4.47 -1.15 0.88
N SER A 133 -5.71 -1.15 1.38
CA SER A 133 -6.07 -1.89 2.60
C SER A 133 -5.76 -3.39 2.46
N TYR A 134 -6.04 -3.99 1.31
CA TYR A 134 -5.67 -5.37 1.03
C TYR A 134 -4.15 -5.60 1.01
N ILE A 135 -3.36 -4.70 0.39
CA ILE A 135 -1.89 -4.78 0.45
C ILE A 135 -1.39 -4.74 1.90
N LYS A 136 -1.92 -3.83 2.73
CA LYS A 136 -1.49 -3.71 4.14
C LYS A 136 -1.82 -4.94 4.97
N LEU A 137 -3.00 -5.53 4.75
CA LEU A 137 -3.38 -6.79 5.38
C LEU A 137 -2.50 -7.95 4.91
N GLY A 138 -2.20 -8.03 3.62
CA GLY A 138 -1.26 -9.00 3.07
C GLY A 138 0.13 -8.86 3.73
N ASP A 139 0.64 -7.64 3.85
CA ASP A 139 1.97 -7.37 4.45
C ASP A 139 2.05 -7.86 5.90
N VAL A 140 1.06 -7.52 6.73
CA VAL A 140 1.08 -7.92 8.15
C VAL A 140 0.79 -9.41 8.33
N THR A 141 -0.04 -10.00 7.46
CA THR A 141 -0.39 -11.44 7.50
C THR A 141 0.79 -12.29 7.06
N LEU A 142 1.55 -11.85 6.07
CA LEU A 142 2.80 -12.49 5.65
C LEU A 142 3.84 -12.44 6.78
N GLN A 143 4.01 -11.27 7.42
CA GLN A 143 4.87 -11.12 8.58
C GLN A 143 4.46 -12.02 9.76
N ALA A 144 3.18 -12.34 9.89
CA ALA A 144 2.64 -13.27 10.87
C ALA A 144 2.79 -14.76 10.49
N GLY A 145 3.51 -15.07 9.40
CA GLY A 145 3.77 -16.45 8.96
C GLY A 145 2.58 -17.13 8.30
N GLN A 146 1.64 -16.36 7.74
CA GLN A 146 0.44 -16.87 7.06
C GLN A 146 0.47 -16.56 5.55
N PRO A 147 1.41 -17.12 4.78
CA PRO A 147 1.62 -16.75 3.38
C PRO A 147 0.41 -17.07 2.48
N ALA A 148 -0.30 -18.18 2.72
CA ALA A 148 -1.50 -18.52 1.96
C ALA A 148 -2.60 -17.44 2.08
N ARG A 149 -2.83 -16.95 3.30
CA ARG A 149 -3.82 -15.88 3.55
C ARG A 149 -3.32 -14.52 3.03
N ALA A 150 -2.02 -14.26 3.09
CA ALA A 150 -1.44 -13.08 2.45
C ALA A 150 -1.64 -13.10 0.93
N LEU A 151 -1.50 -14.27 0.29
CA LEU A 151 -1.73 -14.47 -1.14
C LEU A 151 -3.16 -14.12 -1.54
N GLU A 152 -4.16 -14.50 -0.74
CA GLU A 152 -5.57 -14.11 -0.96
C GLU A 152 -5.72 -12.59 -0.97
N TYR A 153 -5.19 -11.88 0.04
CA TYR A 153 -5.28 -10.42 0.11
C TYR A 153 -4.55 -9.73 -1.05
N TYR A 154 -3.33 -10.17 -1.39
CA TYR A 154 -2.61 -9.59 -2.52
C TYR A 154 -3.31 -9.86 -3.87
N THR A 155 -4.00 -10.99 -4.00
CA THR A 155 -4.80 -11.32 -5.20
C THR A 155 -5.98 -10.37 -5.33
N GLN A 156 -6.73 -10.12 -4.24
CA GLN A 156 -7.80 -9.13 -4.22
C GLN A 156 -7.31 -7.72 -4.58
N ALA A 157 -6.14 -7.32 -4.06
CA ALA A 157 -5.51 -6.05 -4.44
C ALA A 157 -5.13 -6.00 -5.93
N LEU A 158 -4.55 -7.07 -6.47
CA LEU A 158 -4.15 -7.16 -7.86
C LEU A 158 -5.37 -7.06 -8.79
N ASP A 159 -6.47 -7.74 -8.48
CA ASP A 159 -7.67 -7.73 -9.33
C ASP A 159 -8.28 -6.33 -9.45
N ILE A 160 -8.28 -5.57 -8.34
CA ILE A 160 -8.72 -4.16 -8.37
C ILE A 160 -7.74 -3.30 -9.18
N ARG A 161 -6.43 -3.41 -8.90
CA ARG A 161 -5.41 -2.59 -9.56
C ARG A 161 -5.28 -2.88 -11.05
N LYS A 162 -5.54 -4.13 -11.49
CA LYS A 162 -5.67 -4.49 -12.90
C LYS A 162 -6.82 -3.74 -13.57
N LYS A 163 -7.99 -3.67 -12.93
CA LYS A 163 -9.14 -2.92 -13.47
C LYS A 163 -8.84 -1.42 -13.56
N LEU A 164 -8.21 -0.84 -12.53
CA LEU A 164 -7.80 0.57 -12.54
C LEU A 164 -6.77 0.87 -13.63
N ALA A 165 -5.75 0.02 -13.76
CA ALA A 165 -4.72 0.12 -14.79
C ALA A 165 -5.29 -0.05 -16.21
N ALA A 166 -6.33 -0.88 -16.39
CA ALA A 166 -6.99 -1.05 -17.67
C ALA A 166 -7.93 0.12 -18.02
N ALA A 167 -8.57 0.73 -17.01
CA ALA A 167 -9.45 1.89 -17.19
C ALA A 167 -8.67 3.14 -17.60
N ASP A 168 -7.46 3.32 -17.09
CA ASP A 168 -6.54 4.37 -17.52
C ASP A 168 -5.13 3.81 -17.78
N PRO A 169 -4.87 3.28 -19.00
CA PRO A 169 -3.54 2.79 -19.38
C PRO A 169 -2.45 3.87 -19.40
N SER A 170 -2.84 5.15 -19.36
CA SER A 170 -1.91 6.27 -19.36
C SER A 170 -1.37 6.61 -17.98
N ASN A 171 -2.13 6.26 -16.95
CA ASN A 171 -1.82 6.51 -15.55
C ASN A 171 -0.68 5.60 -15.07
N ALA A 172 0.53 6.18 -15.01
CA ALA A 172 1.72 5.49 -14.56
C ALA A 172 1.59 4.94 -13.13
N GLN A 173 0.87 5.64 -12.23
CA GLN A 173 0.67 5.21 -10.85
C GLN A 173 -0.20 3.95 -10.77
N ALA A 174 -1.29 3.89 -11.53
CA ALA A 174 -2.13 2.69 -11.59
C ALA A 174 -1.34 1.47 -12.11
N GLN A 175 -0.48 1.68 -13.12
CA GLN A 175 0.40 0.62 -13.65
C GLN A 175 1.43 0.16 -12.61
N THR A 176 2.10 1.08 -11.91
CA THR A 176 3.10 0.73 -10.92
C THR A 176 2.48 0.09 -9.66
N ASP A 177 1.27 0.49 -9.26
CA ASP A 177 0.52 -0.17 -8.19
C ASP A 177 0.17 -1.62 -8.55
N MET A 178 -0.19 -1.89 -9.80
CA MET A 178 -0.35 -3.25 -10.30
C MET A 178 0.96 -4.05 -10.19
N VAL A 179 2.09 -3.47 -10.57
CA VAL A 179 3.43 -4.08 -10.45
C VAL A 179 3.77 -4.40 -8.98
N VAL A 180 3.46 -3.49 -8.04
CA VAL A 180 3.65 -3.75 -6.60
C VAL A 180 2.90 -5.01 -6.17
N SER A 181 1.66 -5.20 -6.64
CA SER A 181 0.84 -6.36 -6.26
C SER A 181 1.37 -7.65 -6.86
N LEU A 182 1.81 -7.61 -8.13
CA LEU A 182 2.47 -8.73 -8.80
C LEU A 182 3.77 -9.12 -8.08
N TYR A 183 4.57 -8.14 -7.70
CA TYR A 183 5.81 -8.36 -6.95
C TYR A 183 5.55 -9.01 -5.59
N LYS A 184 4.55 -8.52 -4.83
CA LYS A 184 4.13 -9.10 -3.55
C LYS A 184 3.68 -10.55 -3.69
N LEU A 185 2.84 -10.85 -4.69
CA LEU A 185 2.44 -12.22 -5.01
C LEU A 185 3.65 -13.09 -5.40
N GLY A 186 4.60 -12.55 -6.16
CA GLY A 186 5.82 -13.26 -6.55
C GLY A 186 6.66 -13.65 -5.34
N LEU A 187 6.89 -12.71 -4.42
CA LEU A 187 7.61 -12.96 -3.17
C LEU A 187 6.88 -13.98 -2.29
N THR A 188 5.57 -13.88 -2.13
CA THR A 188 4.78 -14.83 -1.33
C THR A 188 4.77 -16.23 -1.91
N ASN A 189 4.63 -16.38 -3.24
CA ASN A 189 4.73 -17.68 -3.90
C ASN A 189 6.13 -18.29 -3.71
N ARG A 190 7.18 -17.47 -3.78
CA ARG A 190 8.55 -17.93 -3.50
C ARG A 190 8.72 -18.42 -2.07
N GLU A 191 8.17 -17.71 -1.08
CA GLU A 191 8.19 -18.16 0.33
C GLU A 191 7.45 -19.50 0.52
N MET A 192 6.40 -19.73 -0.26
CA MET A 192 5.67 -21.01 -0.29
C MET A 192 6.35 -22.09 -1.14
N ALA A 193 7.55 -21.83 -1.67
CA ALA A 193 8.27 -22.68 -2.61
C ALA A 193 7.54 -22.95 -3.95
N ASP A 194 6.50 -22.17 -4.28
CA ASP A 194 5.88 -22.16 -5.60
C ASP A 194 6.67 -21.23 -6.54
N TYR A 195 7.86 -21.68 -6.92
CA TYR A 195 8.77 -20.90 -7.76
C TYR A 195 8.23 -20.68 -9.17
N ARG A 196 7.35 -21.56 -9.67
CA ARG A 196 6.70 -21.39 -10.98
C ARG A 196 5.71 -20.25 -10.96
N ALA A 197 4.82 -20.21 -9.96
CA ALA A 197 3.91 -19.09 -9.79
C ALA A 197 4.69 -17.79 -9.52
N ALA A 198 5.75 -17.85 -8.69
CA ALA A 198 6.59 -16.68 -8.43
C ALA A 198 7.18 -16.08 -9.72
N LEU A 199 7.78 -16.91 -10.58
CA LEU A 199 8.32 -16.49 -11.87
C LEU A 199 7.26 -15.85 -12.77
N MET A 200 6.07 -16.44 -12.84
CA MET A 200 4.97 -15.87 -13.63
C MET A 200 4.64 -14.45 -13.17
N ARG A 201 4.46 -14.24 -11.85
CA ARG A 201 4.13 -12.91 -11.31
C ARG A 201 5.23 -11.88 -11.54
N PHE A 202 6.49 -12.27 -11.35
CA PHE A 202 7.63 -11.38 -11.61
C PHE A 202 7.73 -10.99 -13.08
N LYS A 203 7.55 -11.94 -14.00
CA LYS A 203 7.58 -11.69 -15.45
C LYS A 203 6.43 -10.77 -15.87
N ASP A 204 5.22 -10.99 -15.37
CA ASP A 204 4.08 -10.09 -15.59
C ASP A 204 4.41 -8.65 -15.17
N GLY A 205 5.07 -8.48 -14.01
CA GLY A 205 5.52 -7.18 -13.53
C GLY A 205 6.54 -6.51 -14.46
N LEU A 206 7.53 -7.26 -14.96
CA LEU A 206 8.51 -6.76 -15.91
C LEU A 206 7.90 -6.30 -17.23
N VAL A 207 6.90 -7.02 -17.75
CA VAL A 207 6.19 -6.63 -18.98
C VAL A 207 5.56 -5.24 -18.83
N VAL A 208 4.96 -4.97 -17.67
CA VAL A 208 4.33 -3.67 -17.38
C VAL A 208 5.40 -2.56 -17.26
N LEU A 209 6.49 -2.83 -16.54
CA LEU A 209 7.59 -1.88 -16.38
C LEU A 209 8.28 -1.57 -17.73
N ALA A 210 8.41 -2.55 -18.62
CA ALA A 210 8.94 -2.37 -19.97
C ALA A 210 8.07 -1.39 -20.78
N LYS A 211 6.75 -1.59 -20.79
CA LYS A 211 5.81 -0.66 -21.45
C LYS A 211 5.87 0.76 -20.89
N LEU A 212 6.03 0.90 -19.57
CA LEU A 212 6.20 2.21 -18.95
C LEU A 212 7.51 2.88 -19.37
N ARG A 213 8.60 2.10 -19.47
CA ARG A 213 9.91 2.59 -19.91
C ARG A 213 9.88 3.04 -21.38
N GLU A 214 9.32 2.23 -22.27
CA GLU A 214 9.15 2.55 -23.69
C GLU A 214 8.35 3.84 -23.90
N ALA A 215 7.33 4.06 -23.06
CA ALA A 215 6.54 5.28 -23.08
C ALA A 215 7.20 6.49 -22.38
N GLY A 216 8.42 6.35 -21.83
CA GLY A 216 9.10 7.43 -21.10
C GLY A 216 8.47 7.79 -19.74
N ARG A 217 7.61 6.92 -19.20
CA ARG A 217 6.82 7.16 -17.97
C ARG A 217 7.35 6.42 -16.75
N LEU A 218 8.40 5.62 -16.89
CA LEU A 218 9.03 4.94 -15.77
C LEU A 218 9.98 5.91 -15.04
N GLN A 219 9.56 6.41 -13.87
CA GLN A 219 10.28 7.41 -13.09
C GLN A 219 10.36 7.06 -11.60
N GLY A 220 11.19 7.80 -10.86
CA GLY A 220 11.35 7.66 -9.41
C GLY A 220 11.92 6.31 -9.00
N THR A 221 11.47 5.78 -7.86
CA THR A 221 11.94 4.51 -7.30
C THR A 221 11.69 3.32 -8.24
N PHE A 222 10.69 3.40 -9.13
CA PHE A 222 10.37 2.32 -10.07
C PHE A 222 11.39 2.14 -11.20
N ALA A 223 12.31 3.10 -11.40
CA ALA A 223 13.39 2.94 -12.39
C ALA A 223 14.32 1.75 -12.07
N GLU A 224 14.48 1.43 -10.79
CA GLU A 224 15.36 0.36 -10.28
C GLU A 224 14.65 -1.01 -10.23
N TRP A 225 13.32 -1.02 -10.25
CA TRP A 225 12.52 -2.24 -10.08
C TRP A 225 12.80 -3.35 -11.10
N PRO A 226 13.09 -3.07 -12.39
CA PRO A 226 13.45 -4.13 -13.32
C PRO A 226 14.68 -4.94 -12.87
N ALA A 227 15.66 -4.30 -12.23
CA ALA A 227 16.84 -4.99 -11.71
C ALA A 227 16.50 -5.82 -10.46
N ILE A 228 15.70 -5.27 -9.55
CA ILE A 228 15.22 -5.97 -8.33
C ILE A 228 14.48 -7.25 -8.73
N ILE A 229 13.46 -7.11 -9.60
CA ILE A 229 12.66 -8.25 -10.06
C ILE A 229 13.51 -9.26 -10.83
N GLY A 230 14.48 -8.79 -11.63
CA GLY A 230 15.42 -9.66 -12.36
C GLY A 230 16.23 -10.55 -11.43
N ASN A 231 16.70 -10.02 -10.29
CA ASN A 231 17.40 -10.80 -9.28
C ASN A 231 16.49 -11.87 -8.62
N ASP A 232 15.24 -11.53 -8.34
CA ASP A 232 14.28 -12.49 -7.78
C ASP A 232 13.90 -13.59 -8.80
N ILE A 233 13.84 -13.27 -10.09
CA ILE A 233 13.68 -14.25 -11.18
C ILE A 233 14.87 -15.21 -11.21
N ALA A 234 16.10 -14.69 -11.25
CA ALA A 234 17.31 -15.53 -11.28
C ALA A 234 17.37 -16.48 -10.07
N THR A 235 16.96 -15.99 -8.90
CA THR A 235 16.85 -16.79 -7.68
C THR A 235 15.83 -17.93 -7.85
N CYS A 236 14.63 -17.65 -8.35
CA CYS A 236 13.60 -18.69 -8.56
C CYS A 236 14.03 -19.72 -9.61
N GLU A 237 14.69 -19.29 -10.69
CA GLU A 237 15.21 -20.21 -11.73
C GLU A 237 16.30 -21.13 -11.20
N LEU A 238 17.20 -20.62 -10.33
CA LEU A 238 18.19 -21.44 -9.66
C LEU A 238 17.53 -22.48 -8.73
N LEU A 239 16.55 -22.05 -7.91
CA LEU A 239 15.86 -22.95 -6.98
C LEU A 239 15.08 -24.06 -7.69
N LEU A 240 14.47 -23.76 -8.85
CA LEU A 240 13.84 -24.77 -9.70
C LEU A 240 14.84 -25.80 -10.25
N LYS A 241 16.04 -25.36 -10.66
CA LYS A 241 17.09 -26.28 -11.12
C LYS A 241 17.60 -27.20 -10.00
N LEU A 242 17.66 -26.69 -8.77
CA LEU A 242 18.15 -27.40 -7.59
C LEU A 242 17.10 -28.32 -6.94
N SER A 243 15.83 -28.25 -7.37
CA SER A 243 14.72 -29.07 -6.84
C SER A 243 14.06 -29.94 -7.92
N PRO A 244 14.74 -30.98 -8.47
CA PRO A 244 14.25 -31.76 -9.61
C PRO A 244 12.92 -32.47 -9.37
N GLY A 245 12.54 -32.74 -8.12
CA GLY A 245 11.30 -33.45 -7.75
C GLY A 245 9.99 -32.67 -7.96
N LEU A 246 10.05 -31.41 -8.41
CA LEU A 246 8.89 -30.57 -8.76
C LEU A 246 8.66 -30.48 -10.30
N LEU A 247 9.44 -31.23 -11.09
CA LEU A 247 9.45 -31.18 -12.55
C LEU A 247 8.58 -32.27 -13.19
N GLU A 248 7.26 -32.08 -13.19
CA GLU A 248 6.39 -32.72 -14.20
C GLU A 248 5.50 -31.65 -14.85
N ASP A 249 6.10 -30.79 -15.70
CA ASP A 249 5.36 -30.20 -16.82
C ASP A 249 6.34 -29.75 -17.94
N PRO A 250 6.34 -30.42 -19.10
CA PRO A 250 7.24 -30.11 -20.23
C PRO A 250 6.86 -28.85 -21.04
N ALA A 251 5.73 -28.17 -20.75
CA ALA A 251 5.26 -27.04 -21.57
C ALA A 251 5.96 -25.68 -21.31
N TRP A 252 6.72 -25.56 -20.21
CA TRP A 252 7.26 -24.26 -19.75
C TRP A 252 8.32 -23.60 -20.66
N PRO A 253 9.28 -24.32 -21.27
CA PRO A 253 10.32 -23.68 -22.08
C PRO A 253 9.82 -23.05 -23.39
N LEU A 254 8.62 -23.41 -23.85
CA LEU A 254 8.14 -23.06 -25.20
C LEU A 254 7.33 -21.76 -25.25
N LEU A 255 6.80 -21.27 -24.13
CA LEU A 255 5.84 -20.14 -24.15
C LEU A 255 6.48 -18.74 -24.08
N TRP A 256 7.74 -18.62 -23.67
CA TRP A 256 8.34 -17.29 -23.37
C TRP A 256 9.79 -17.17 -23.83
N GLY A 257 10.08 -17.47 -25.10
CA GLY A 257 11.42 -17.46 -25.72
C GLY A 257 12.27 -16.22 -25.41
N TRP A 258 12.99 -16.26 -24.29
CA TRP A 258 14.01 -15.29 -23.90
C TRP A 258 15.38 -15.96 -23.94
N PRO A 259 16.45 -15.26 -24.38
CA PRO A 259 17.77 -15.83 -24.44
C PRO A 259 18.30 -16.11 -23.02
N ARG A 260 18.94 -17.27 -22.84
CA ARG A 260 19.78 -17.52 -21.67
C ARG A 260 20.96 -16.53 -21.73
N PHE A 261 21.08 -15.66 -20.74
CA PHE A 261 22.32 -14.94 -20.44
C PHE A 261 23.16 -15.77 -19.46
#